data_AF-A9IUZ2-F1
#
_entry.id   AF-A9IUZ2-F1
#
_cell.length_a   1.000
_cell.length_b   1.000
_cell.length_c   1.000
_cell.angle_alpha   90.00
_cell.angle_beta   90.00
_cell.angle_gamma   90.00
#
_symmetry.space_group_name_H-M   'P 1'
#
loop_
_entity.id
_entity.type
_entity.pdbx_description
1 polymer ?
#
loop_
_entity_poly.entity_id
_entity_poly.type
_entity_poly.pdbx_seq_one_letter_code
_entity_poly.pdbx_strand_id
1 'polypeptide(L)'
;MSLAVLHMGKRALGLDDETYRALLYRLTGKQSAKDLNFSEKHLVIAEMKAFGFKPNGKRLEGKYAKKLQALWIAGWNLGIIRDRSDKALLAFVKRQTGIDHIRFLRDSDDACRAIEALKGWLQREGGVDWRGKNREDSWRKKPSISILCAQWKCLNPDAMFELGAFHQSVMALSGKALGEMSGGDFREVMNVWGRKIRKGVKSEG
;
A
#
# COMPACT_ATOMS: atom_id res chain seq x y z
N MET A 1 -5.52 21.04 -5.19
CA MET A 1 -4.96 20.15 -6.24
C MET A 1 -3.43 20.21 -6.13
N SER A 2 -2.70 19.09 -6.12
CA SER A 2 -1.25 19.09 -5.81
C SER A 2 -0.37 18.76 -7.03
N LEU A 3 0.88 19.25 -7.00
CA LEU A 3 1.93 18.94 -7.97
C LEU A 3 2.15 17.43 -8.16
N ALA A 4 1.90 16.64 -7.10
CA ALA A 4 2.00 15.19 -7.15
C ALA A 4 1.00 14.55 -8.12
N VAL A 5 -0.19 15.12 -8.30
CA VAL A 5 -1.21 14.61 -9.24
C VAL A 5 -0.77 14.84 -10.69
N LEU A 6 -0.15 15.98 -10.99
CA LEU A 6 0.39 16.27 -12.32
C LEU A 6 1.51 15.29 -12.70
N HIS A 7 2.48 15.05 -11.81
CA HIS A 7 3.52 14.06 -12.06
C HIS A 7 2.98 12.62 -12.12
N MET A 8 1.89 12.32 -11.40
CA MET A 8 1.19 11.05 -11.54
C MET A 8 0.54 10.92 -12.91
N GLY A 9 -0.13 11.96 -13.39
CA GLY A 9 -0.71 12.02 -14.73
C GLY A 9 0.35 11.84 -15.82
N LYS A 10 1.48 12.52 -15.68
CA LYS A 10 2.61 12.42 -16.62
C LYS A 10 3.05 10.97 -16.77
N ARG A 11 3.31 10.30 -15.65
CA ARG A 11 3.72 8.88 -15.63
C ARG A 11 2.62 7.95 -16.14
N ALA A 12 1.37 8.20 -15.77
CA ALA A 12 0.23 7.36 -16.17
C ALA A 12 -0.05 7.41 -17.68
N LEU A 13 0.23 8.56 -18.31
CA LEU A 13 0.05 8.79 -19.75
C LEU A 13 1.33 8.50 -20.56
N GLY A 14 2.43 8.10 -19.92
CA GLY A 14 3.69 7.82 -20.61
C GLY A 14 4.33 9.05 -21.27
N LEU A 15 4.03 10.26 -20.80
CA LEU A 15 4.58 11.49 -21.38
C LEU A 15 6.05 11.65 -20.96
N ASP A 16 6.93 11.81 -21.93
CA ASP A 16 8.31 12.22 -21.68
C ASP A 16 8.39 13.68 -21.18
N ASP A 17 9.60 14.12 -20.85
CA ASP A 17 9.87 15.47 -20.34
C ASP A 17 9.51 16.59 -21.32
N GLU A 18 9.78 16.40 -22.61
CA GLU A 18 9.55 17.40 -23.65
C GLU A 18 8.06 17.53 -23.95
N THR A 19 7.39 16.41 -24.21
CA THR A 19 5.95 16.32 -24.43
C THR A 19 5.18 16.88 -23.25
N TYR A 20 5.62 16.60 -22.02
CA TYR A 20 5.01 17.15 -20.83
C TYR A 20 5.21 18.67 -20.72
N ARG A 21 6.40 19.21 -21.00
CA ARG A 21 6.63 20.67 -21.00
C ARG A 21 5.82 21.37 -22.09
N ALA A 22 5.70 20.78 -23.27
CA ALA A 22 4.87 21.29 -24.36
C ALA A 22 3.39 21.35 -23.96
N LEU A 23 2.87 20.30 -23.30
CA LEU A 23 1.51 20.28 -22.75
C LEU A 23 1.28 21.43 -21.76
N LEU A 24 2.21 21.64 -20.82
CA LEU A 24 2.12 22.74 -19.85
C LEU A 24 2.12 24.10 -20.55
N TYR A 25 3.06 24.31 -21.47
CA TYR A 25 3.21 25.58 -22.17
C TYR A 25 1.96 25.91 -23.02
N ARG A 26 1.41 24.92 -23.73
CA ARG A 26 0.19 25.10 -24.53
C ARG A 26 -1.01 25.52 -23.68
N LEU A 27 -1.16 24.96 -22.48
CA LEU A 27 -2.32 25.21 -21.63
C LEU A 27 -2.18 26.44 -20.75
N THR A 28 -0.95 26.82 -20.37
CA THR A 28 -0.73 27.82 -19.31
C THR A 28 0.38 28.83 -19.62
N GLY A 29 1.06 28.71 -20.76
CA GLY A 29 2.23 29.53 -21.12
C GLY A 29 3.48 29.26 -20.27
N LYS A 30 3.48 28.23 -19.42
CA LYS A 30 4.57 27.94 -18.47
C LYS A 30 5.20 26.59 -18.77
N GLN A 31 6.52 26.50 -18.66
CA GLN A 31 7.25 25.26 -18.91
C GLN A 31 7.44 24.39 -17.66
N SER A 32 7.07 24.88 -16.49
CA SER A 32 7.26 24.18 -15.22
C SER A 32 5.95 24.05 -14.44
N ALA A 33 5.68 22.84 -13.99
CA ALA A 33 4.52 22.53 -13.15
C ALA A 33 4.57 23.22 -11.77
N LYS A 34 5.77 23.65 -11.33
CA LYS A 34 5.95 24.37 -10.07
C LYS A 34 5.40 25.80 -10.16
N ASP A 35 5.42 26.39 -11.35
CA ASP A 35 5.04 27.79 -11.59
C ASP A 35 3.53 27.95 -11.79
N LEU A 36 2.80 26.82 -11.85
CA LEU A 36 1.36 26.82 -12.05
C LEU A 36 0.60 27.25 -10.79
N ASN A 37 -0.36 28.16 -10.97
CA ASN A 37 -1.35 28.50 -9.97
C ASN A 37 -2.43 27.41 -9.85
N PHE A 38 -3.39 27.59 -8.95
CA PHE A 38 -4.42 26.58 -8.68
C PHE A 38 -5.32 26.28 -9.88
N SER A 39 -5.73 27.30 -10.64
CA SER A 39 -6.61 27.19 -11.80
C SER A 39 -5.89 26.51 -12.97
N GLU A 40 -4.63 26.91 -13.22
CA GLU A 40 -3.76 26.30 -14.23
C GLU A 40 -3.53 24.80 -13.94
N LYS A 41 -3.26 24.44 -12.67
CA LYS A 41 -3.14 23.02 -12.26
C LYS A 41 -4.42 22.23 -12.55
N HIS A 42 -5.59 22.84 -12.36
CA HIS A 42 -6.87 22.22 -12.69
C HIS A 42 -7.05 21.99 -14.18
N LEU A 43 -6.72 22.98 -15.01
CA LEU A 43 -6.81 22.91 -16.46
C LEU A 43 -5.94 21.76 -17.01
N VAL A 44 -4.68 21.69 -16.58
CA VAL A 44 -3.77 20.62 -17.02
C VAL A 44 -4.27 19.24 -16.59
N ILE A 45 -4.79 19.09 -15.37
CA ILE A 45 -5.32 17.80 -14.91
C ILE A 45 -6.61 17.42 -15.66
N ALA A 46 -7.46 18.39 -16.01
CA ALA A 46 -8.64 18.14 -16.82
C ALA A 46 -8.27 17.62 -18.21
N GLU A 47 -7.27 18.23 -18.85
CA GLU A 47 -6.73 17.76 -20.12
C GLU A 47 -6.14 16.35 -19.99
N MET A 48 -5.31 16.09 -18.98
CA MET A 48 -4.78 14.75 -18.72
C MET A 48 -5.89 13.71 -18.55
N LYS A 49 -6.99 14.06 -17.87
CA LYS A 49 -8.15 13.17 -17.71
C LYS A 49 -8.83 12.87 -19.03
N ALA A 50 -8.96 13.86 -19.92
CA ALA A 50 -9.48 13.66 -21.27
C ALA A 50 -8.62 12.66 -22.05
N PHE A 51 -7.30 12.69 -21.85
CA PHE A 51 -6.34 11.72 -22.39
C PHE A 51 -6.27 10.38 -21.64
N GLY A 52 -7.20 10.10 -20.71
CA GLY A 52 -7.31 8.82 -20.03
C GLY A 52 -6.61 8.74 -18.66
N PHE A 53 -6.04 9.84 -18.16
CA PHE A 53 -5.53 9.86 -16.79
C PHE A 53 -6.68 9.78 -15.78
N LYS A 54 -6.74 8.67 -15.05
CA LYS A 54 -7.63 8.54 -13.90
C LYS A 54 -6.80 8.79 -12.64
N PRO A 55 -6.82 10.01 -12.05
CA PRO A 55 -6.12 10.23 -10.80
C PRO A 55 -6.62 9.21 -9.78
N ASN A 56 -5.69 8.43 -9.20
CA ASN A 56 -6.04 7.52 -8.13
C ASN A 56 -6.79 8.33 -7.06
N GLY A 57 -7.97 7.80 -6.70
CA GLY A 57 -9.00 8.51 -5.94
C GLY A 57 -8.47 9.17 -4.67
N LYS A 58 -9.26 10.12 -4.16
CA LYS A 58 -9.03 10.81 -2.88
C LYS A 58 -8.44 9.83 -1.87
N ARG A 59 -7.26 10.17 -1.30
CA ARG A 59 -6.65 9.37 -0.23
C ARG A 59 -7.72 9.08 0.82
N LEU A 60 -7.76 7.85 1.33
CA LEU A 60 -8.61 7.53 2.47
C LEU A 60 -8.25 8.47 3.63
N GLU A 61 -9.23 9.29 4.01
CA GLU A 61 -9.14 10.23 5.12
C GLU A 61 -9.87 9.67 6.34
N GLY A 62 -9.42 10.07 7.53
CA GLY A 62 -9.98 9.63 8.81
C GLY A 62 -8.93 9.15 9.80
N LYS A 63 -9.28 9.19 11.10
CA LYS A 63 -8.39 8.85 12.22
C LYS A 63 -7.75 7.47 12.08
N TYR A 64 -8.50 6.49 11.58
CA TYR A 64 -8.05 5.09 11.45
C TYR A 64 -7.66 4.67 10.02
N ALA A 65 -7.75 5.58 9.05
CA ALA A 65 -7.58 5.27 7.62
C ALA A 65 -6.22 4.65 7.29
N LYS A 66 -5.13 5.25 7.79
CA LYS A 66 -3.78 4.74 7.54
C LYS A 66 -3.59 3.31 8.06
N LYS A 67 -4.14 2.98 9.22
CA LYS A 67 -4.00 1.66 9.85
C LYS A 67 -4.81 0.60 9.08
N LEU A 68 -6.06 0.91 8.73
CA LEU A 68 -6.89 0.02 7.92
C LEU A 68 -6.29 -0.21 6.54
N GLN A 69 -5.79 0.84 5.89
CA GLN A 69 -5.13 0.72 4.59
C GLN A 69 -3.84 -0.10 4.67
N ALA A 70 -3.04 0.06 5.73
CA ALA A 70 -1.82 -0.74 5.92
C ALA A 70 -2.14 -2.25 6.06
N LEU A 71 -3.17 -2.61 6.84
CA LEU A 71 -3.62 -4.00 6.98
C LEU A 71 -4.20 -4.54 5.67
N TRP A 72 -4.96 -3.73 4.93
CA TRP A 72 -5.49 -4.10 3.61
C TRP A 72 -4.38 -4.40 2.60
N ILE A 73 -3.36 -3.54 2.54
CA ILE A 73 -2.19 -3.74 1.69
C ILE A 73 -1.41 -4.99 2.12
N ALA A 74 -1.30 -5.24 3.43
CA ALA A 74 -0.65 -6.45 3.94
C ALA A 74 -1.40 -7.73 3.47
N GLY A 75 -2.73 -7.76 3.56
CA GLY A 75 -3.50 -8.89 3.04
C GLY A 75 -3.41 -9.08 1.53
N TRP A 76 -3.33 -7.99 0.76
CA TRP A 76 -3.01 -8.06 -0.66
C TRP A 76 -1.61 -8.66 -0.89
N ASN A 77 -0.61 -8.25 -0.11
CA ASN A 77 0.76 -8.75 -0.20
C ASN A 77 0.93 -10.19 0.30
N LEU A 78 -0.02 -10.70 1.09
CA LEU A 78 -0.12 -12.12 1.44
C LEU A 78 -0.93 -12.94 0.42
N GLY A 79 -1.52 -12.29 -0.60
CA GLY A 79 -2.35 -12.97 -1.61
C GLY A 79 -3.77 -13.34 -1.13
N ILE A 80 -4.13 -12.99 0.10
CA ILE A 80 -5.44 -13.26 0.71
C ILE A 80 -6.52 -12.37 0.09
N ILE A 81 -6.20 -11.08 -0.12
CA ILE A 81 -7.12 -10.10 -0.69
C ILE A 81 -6.97 -10.10 -2.21
N ARG A 82 -8.09 -10.26 -2.94
CA ARG A 82 -8.13 -10.30 -4.40
C ARG A 82 -8.29 -8.93 -5.07
N ASP A 83 -8.91 -7.96 -4.38
CA ASP A 83 -9.03 -6.58 -4.85
C ASP A 83 -8.42 -5.62 -3.83
N ARG A 84 -7.29 -5.01 -4.19
CA ARG A 84 -6.56 -4.05 -3.33
C ARG A 84 -7.19 -2.65 -3.30
N SER A 85 -8.26 -2.40 -4.04
CA SER A 85 -8.82 -1.07 -4.19
C SER A 85 -9.35 -0.51 -2.86
N ASP A 86 -9.30 0.81 -2.70
CA ASP A 86 -9.92 1.48 -1.54
C ASP A 86 -11.44 1.24 -1.52
N LYS A 87 -12.08 1.04 -2.68
CA LYS A 87 -13.50 0.67 -2.77
C LYS A 87 -13.76 -0.68 -2.08
N ALA A 88 -12.94 -1.68 -2.33
CA ALA A 88 -13.06 -2.99 -1.67
C ALA A 88 -12.80 -2.90 -0.16
N LEU A 89 -11.83 -2.08 0.26
CA LEU A 89 -11.59 -1.80 1.67
C LEU A 89 -12.81 -1.11 2.33
N LEU A 90 -13.39 -0.09 1.70
CA LEU A 90 -14.59 0.58 2.21
C LEU A 90 -15.77 -0.40 2.35
N ALA A 91 -15.99 -1.26 1.35
CA ALA A 91 -17.00 -2.30 1.41
C ALA A 91 -16.74 -3.29 2.55
N PHE A 92 -15.49 -3.66 2.81
CA PHE A 92 -15.12 -4.48 3.96
C PHE A 92 -15.46 -3.78 5.28
N VAL A 93 -15.03 -2.53 5.45
CA VAL A 93 -15.29 -1.74 6.67
C VAL A 93 -16.79 -1.62 6.92
N LYS A 94 -17.57 -1.29 5.88
CA LYS A 94 -19.04 -1.23 5.97
C LYS A 94 -19.64 -2.54 6.48
N ARG A 95 -19.17 -3.70 6.01
CA ARG A 95 -19.65 -5.00 6.51
C ARG A 95 -19.34 -5.24 7.98
N GLN A 96 -18.21 -4.74 8.49
CA GLN A 96 -17.82 -4.92 9.89
C GLN A 96 -18.51 -3.94 10.82
N THR A 97 -18.80 -2.71 10.35
CA THR A 97 -19.22 -1.62 11.24
C THR A 97 -20.57 -1.01 10.92
N GLY A 98 -21.10 -1.23 9.72
CA GLY A 98 -22.28 -0.52 9.19
C GLY A 98 -21.95 0.87 8.60
N ILE A 99 -20.71 1.36 8.73
CA ILE A 99 -20.33 2.71 8.32
C ILE A 99 -19.82 2.73 6.87
N ASP A 100 -20.43 3.58 6.04
CA ASP A 100 -20.16 3.64 4.60
C ASP A 100 -18.75 4.14 4.23
N HIS A 101 -18.16 5.01 5.05
CA HIS A 101 -16.87 5.60 4.73
C HIS A 101 -15.98 5.77 5.95
N ILE A 102 -14.70 5.40 5.83
CA ILE A 102 -13.71 5.43 6.93
C ILE A 102 -13.58 6.81 7.59
N ARG A 103 -13.73 7.92 6.83
CA ARG A 103 -13.81 9.29 7.38
C ARG A 103 -14.84 9.47 8.52
N PHE A 104 -15.90 8.66 8.54
CA PHE A 104 -16.95 8.69 9.58
C PHE A 104 -16.68 7.71 10.72
N LEU A 105 -15.66 6.87 10.58
CA LEU A 105 -15.17 5.96 11.63
C LEU A 105 -14.41 6.77 12.69
N ARG A 106 -15.15 7.46 13.55
CA ARG A 106 -14.61 8.31 14.63
C ARG A 106 -14.56 7.58 15.96
N ASP A 107 -15.53 6.70 16.18
CA ASP A 107 -15.65 5.84 17.34
C ASP A 107 -14.52 4.78 17.40
N SER A 108 -13.99 4.55 18.60
CA SER A 108 -12.88 3.61 18.78
C SER A 108 -13.30 2.16 18.69
N ASP A 109 -14.51 1.82 19.10
CA ASP A 109 -15.00 0.45 19.17
C ASP A 109 -15.35 -0.03 17.76
N ASP A 110 -16.00 0.83 16.96
CA ASP A 110 -16.22 0.59 15.53
C ASP A 110 -14.91 0.38 14.77
N ALA A 111 -13.92 1.23 15.03
CA ALA A 111 -12.60 1.06 14.44
C ALA A 111 -11.93 -0.24 14.89
N CYS A 112 -12.07 -0.60 16.17
CA CYS A 112 -11.54 -1.83 16.73
C CYS A 112 -12.13 -3.05 16.02
N ARG A 113 -13.45 -3.10 15.81
CA ARG A 113 -14.12 -4.19 15.08
C ARG A 113 -13.50 -4.42 13.70
N ALA A 114 -13.36 -3.37 12.89
CA ALA A 114 -12.77 -3.49 11.56
C ALA A 114 -11.28 -3.89 11.60
N ILE A 115 -10.50 -3.35 12.54
CA ILE A 115 -9.07 -3.64 12.69
C ILE A 115 -8.83 -5.08 13.13
N GLU A 116 -9.54 -5.55 14.15
CA GLU A 116 -9.36 -6.90 14.67
C GLU A 116 -9.94 -7.95 13.72
N ALA A 117 -11.01 -7.64 12.98
CA ALA A 117 -11.48 -8.47 11.88
C ALA A 117 -10.39 -8.65 10.81
N LEU A 118 -9.69 -7.58 10.41
CA LEU A 118 -8.56 -7.68 9.47
C LEU A 118 -7.41 -8.49 10.04
N LYS A 119 -6.98 -8.20 11.27
CA LYS A 119 -5.87 -8.94 11.91
C LYS A 119 -6.21 -10.43 12.04
N GLY A 120 -7.42 -10.77 12.45
CA GLY A 120 -7.89 -12.15 12.53
C GLY A 120 -7.89 -12.83 11.16
N TRP A 121 -8.32 -12.14 10.10
CA TRP A 121 -8.27 -12.69 8.74
C TRP A 121 -6.84 -12.97 8.27
N LEU A 122 -5.93 -12.00 8.45
CA LEU A 122 -4.52 -12.17 8.12
C LEU A 122 -3.82 -13.25 8.95
N GLN A 123 -4.24 -13.44 10.19
CA GLN A 123 -3.71 -14.50 11.05
C GLN A 123 -4.17 -15.88 10.59
N ARG A 124 -5.47 -16.05 10.29
CA ARG A 124 -6.04 -17.34 9.87
C ARG A 124 -5.53 -17.79 8.51
N GLU A 125 -5.58 -16.92 7.51
CA GLU A 125 -5.26 -17.27 6.12
C GLU A 125 -3.78 -17.05 5.78
N GLY A 126 -3.13 -16.08 6.42
CA GLY A 126 -1.75 -15.70 6.13
C GLY A 126 -0.73 -16.15 7.16
N GLY A 127 -1.15 -16.77 8.26
CA GLY A 127 -0.25 -17.20 9.34
C GLY A 127 0.47 -16.05 10.06
N VAL A 128 -0.07 -14.83 10.03
CA VAL A 128 0.55 -13.67 10.68
C VAL A 128 0.51 -13.81 12.20
N ASP A 129 1.68 -13.82 12.84
CA ASP A 129 1.80 -13.81 14.30
C ASP A 129 1.78 -12.37 14.85
N TRP A 130 0.65 -11.98 15.43
CA TRP A 130 0.47 -10.68 16.09
C TRP A 130 0.97 -10.64 17.55
N ARG A 131 1.39 -11.77 18.14
CA ARG A 131 1.81 -11.88 19.55
C ARG A 131 3.21 -11.31 19.82
N GLY A 132 3.87 -10.74 18.81
CA GLY A 132 5.21 -10.13 18.90
C GLY A 132 5.38 -9.03 19.95
N LYS A 133 4.31 -8.59 20.63
CA LYS A 133 4.37 -7.67 21.78
C LYS A 133 4.98 -8.28 23.05
N ASN A 134 4.88 -9.61 23.22
CA ASN A 134 5.27 -10.31 24.45
C ASN A 134 6.56 -11.14 24.28
N ARG A 135 7.29 -10.99 23.17
CA ARG A 135 8.59 -11.64 22.98
C ARG A 135 9.72 -10.73 23.44
N GLU A 136 10.73 -11.32 24.06
CA GLU A 136 11.93 -10.66 24.58
C GLU A 136 12.71 -9.94 23.45
N ASP A 137 12.65 -10.51 22.24
CA ASP A 137 13.23 -9.95 21.02
C ASP A 137 12.59 -8.60 20.61
N SER A 138 13.30 -7.50 20.86
CA SER A 138 12.86 -6.14 20.56
C SER A 138 12.52 -5.90 19.08
N TRP A 139 13.17 -6.60 18.15
CA TRP A 139 12.94 -6.46 16.71
C TRP A 139 11.60 -7.06 16.25
N ARG A 140 11.11 -8.14 16.89
CA ARG A 140 9.82 -8.78 16.54
C ARG A 140 8.59 -7.95 16.94
N LYS A 141 8.77 -6.81 17.62
CA LYS A 141 7.66 -5.94 18.08
C LYS A 141 6.98 -5.18 16.94
N LYS A 142 7.58 -5.06 15.75
CA LYS A 142 7.01 -4.29 14.64
C LYS A 142 6.01 -5.13 13.82
N PRO A 143 4.78 -4.64 13.58
CA PRO A 143 3.81 -5.33 12.70
C PRO A 143 4.38 -5.65 11.31
N SER A 144 5.25 -4.79 10.77
CA SER A 144 5.89 -5.03 9.48
C SER A 144 6.74 -6.31 9.46
N ILE A 145 7.38 -6.63 10.58
CA ILE A 145 8.20 -7.84 10.68
C ILE A 145 7.31 -9.08 10.77
N SER A 146 6.20 -9.03 11.51
CA SER A 146 5.20 -10.11 11.50
C SER A 146 4.69 -10.42 10.09
N ILE A 147 4.44 -9.39 9.28
CA ILE A 147 4.01 -9.57 7.87
C ILE A 147 5.14 -10.17 7.02
N LEU A 148 6.38 -9.70 7.15
CA LEU A 148 7.50 -10.28 6.42
C LEU A 148 7.75 -11.75 6.79
N CYS A 149 7.69 -12.09 8.08
CA CYS A 149 7.80 -13.48 8.53
C CYS A 149 6.72 -14.36 7.91
N ALA A 150 5.47 -13.88 7.87
CA ALA A 150 4.37 -14.58 7.21
C ALA A 150 4.64 -14.79 5.71
N GLN A 151 5.03 -13.73 4.99
CA GLN A 151 5.36 -13.84 3.57
C GLN A 151 6.54 -14.77 3.28
N TRP A 152 7.57 -14.76 4.14
CA TRP A 152 8.71 -15.65 4.00
C TRP A 152 8.28 -17.11 4.14
N LYS A 153 7.42 -17.43 5.12
CA LYS A 153 6.85 -18.78 5.28
C LYS A 153 6.01 -19.18 4.06
N CYS A 154 5.17 -18.28 3.54
CA CYS A 154 4.41 -18.54 2.31
C CYS A 154 5.31 -18.83 1.10
N LEU A 155 6.48 -18.20 1.02
CA LEU A 155 7.44 -18.41 -0.07
C LEU A 155 8.34 -19.64 0.13
N ASN A 156 8.39 -20.19 1.34
CA ASN A 156 9.22 -21.33 1.69
C ASN A 156 8.38 -22.34 2.51
N PRO A 157 7.33 -22.94 1.92
CA PRO A 157 6.38 -23.78 2.66
C PRO A 157 7.04 -25.03 3.28
N ASP A 158 8.06 -25.58 2.62
CA ASP A 158 8.76 -26.79 3.07
C ASP A 158 9.95 -26.50 4.00
N ALA A 159 10.30 -25.22 4.20
CA ALA A 159 11.44 -24.84 5.02
C ALA A 159 11.01 -24.55 6.47
N MET A 160 11.78 -25.08 7.43
CA MET A 160 11.67 -24.62 8.82
C MET A 160 12.08 -23.14 8.89
N PHE A 161 11.39 -22.37 9.75
CA PHE A 161 11.70 -20.95 9.90
C PHE A 161 13.07 -20.74 10.53
N GLU A 162 14.02 -20.31 9.71
CA GLU A 162 15.38 -20.00 10.12
C GLU A 162 15.65 -18.49 10.12
N LEU A 163 16.06 -17.95 11.27
CA LEU A 163 16.20 -16.50 11.45
C LEU A 163 17.26 -15.90 10.53
N GLY A 164 18.40 -16.58 10.37
CA GLY A 164 19.49 -16.15 9.50
C GLY A 164 19.06 -16.09 8.03
N ALA A 165 18.42 -17.16 7.54
CA ALA A 165 17.91 -17.24 6.18
C ALA A 165 16.84 -16.17 5.91
N PHE A 166 15.95 -15.93 6.87
CA PHE A 166 14.97 -14.84 6.81
C PHE A 166 15.67 -13.47 6.69
N HIS A 167 16.64 -13.17 7.57
CA HIS A 167 17.38 -11.91 7.54
C HIS A 167 18.12 -11.71 6.21
N GLN A 168 18.82 -12.74 5.72
CA GLN A 168 19.52 -12.69 4.44
C GLN A 168 18.55 -12.43 3.27
N SER A 169 17.38 -13.10 3.28
CA SER A 169 16.37 -12.91 2.24
C SER A 169 15.80 -11.50 2.21
N VAL A 170 15.63 -10.87 3.38
CA VAL A 170 15.20 -9.47 3.48
C VAL A 170 16.31 -8.54 3.00
N MET A 171 17.54 -8.73 3.50
CA MET A 171 18.70 -7.90 3.17
C MET A 171 19.04 -7.94 1.68
N ALA A 172 18.87 -9.09 1.02
CA ALA A 172 19.06 -9.24 -0.41
C ALA A 172 18.14 -8.33 -1.26
N LEU A 173 17.00 -7.89 -0.70
CA LEU A 173 16.06 -6.99 -1.36
C LEU A 173 16.16 -5.55 -0.88
N SER A 174 16.36 -5.32 0.43
CA SER A 174 16.41 -3.98 1.01
C SER A 174 17.81 -3.35 0.97
N GLY A 175 18.86 -4.16 0.81
CA GLY A 175 20.26 -3.75 0.99
C GLY A 175 20.63 -3.38 2.44
N LYS A 176 19.75 -3.65 3.41
CA LYS A 176 19.87 -3.17 4.81
C LYS A 176 19.52 -4.25 5.82
N ALA A 177 20.14 -4.19 7.00
CA ALA A 177 19.73 -5.02 8.12
C ALA A 177 18.34 -4.59 8.65
N LEU A 178 17.58 -5.52 9.23
CA LEU A 178 16.22 -5.24 9.72
C LEU A 178 16.13 -4.05 10.71
N GLY A 179 17.16 -3.87 11.54
CA GLY A 179 17.22 -2.77 12.51
C GLY A 179 17.36 -1.39 11.86
N GLU A 180 17.88 -1.32 10.64
CA GLU A 180 18.18 -0.09 9.89
C GLU A 180 17.08 0.28 8.89
N MET A 181 16.12 -0.63 8.68
CA MET A 181 15.06 -0.45 7.69
C MET A 181 14.05 0.62 8.12
N SER A 182 13.79 1.54 7.19
CA SER A 182 12.69 2.50 7.25
C SER A 182 11.37 1.87 6.82
N GLY A 183 10.26 2.58 7.03
CA GLY A 183 8.96 2.17 6.50
C GLY A 183 8.89 2.12 4.96
N GLY A 184 9.82 2.78 4.25
CA GLY A 184 9.98 2.62 2.80
C GLY A 184 10.54 1.25 2.45
N ASP A 185 11.64 0.89 3.10
CA ASP A 185 12.36 -0.38 2.87
C ASP A 185 11.45 -1.59 3.16
N PHE A 186 10.69 -1.57 4.27
CA PHE A 186 9.72 -2.63 4.57
C PHE A 186 8.66 -2.80 3.46
N ARG A 187 8.13 -1.69 2.94
CA ARG A 187 7.10 -1.73 1.89
C ARG A 187 7.67 -2.29 0.59
N GLU A 188 8.91 -1.99 0.27
CA GLU A 188 9.58 -2.51 -0.92
C GLU A 188 9.67 -4.03 -0.88
N VAL A 189 10.25 -4.59 0.20
CA VAL A 189 10.38 -6.04 0.39
C VAL A 189 9.01 -6.71 0.34
N MET A 190 8.01 -6.18 1.07
CA MET A 190 6.66 -6.74 1.08
C MET A 190 6.00 -6.74 -0.30
N ASN A 191 6.23 -5.69 -1.10
CA ASN A 191 5.67 -5.60 -2.44
C ASN A 191 6.34 -6.58 -3.40
N VAL A 192 7.66 -6.78 -3.29
CA VAL A 192 8.41 -7.76 -4.09
C VAL A 192 7.91 -9.17 -3.78
N TRP A 193 7.93 -9.57 -2.51
CA TRP A 193 7.46 -10.89 -2.08
C TRP A 193 5.97 -11.09 -2.36
N GLY A 194 5.14 -10.07 -2.14
CA GLY A 194 3.71 -10.18 -2.41
C GLY A 194 3.38 -10.37 -3.89
N ARG A 195 4.20 -9.81 -4.81
CA ARG A 195 4.08 -10.14 -6.24
C ARG A 195 4.42 -11.61 -6.52
N LYS A 196 5.44 -12.18 -5.85
CA LYS A 196 5.81 -13.59 -6.00
C LYS A 196 4.70 -14.51 -5.47
N ILE A 197 4.21 -14.26 -4.25
CA ILE A 197 3.13 -15.04 -3.64
C ILE A 197 1.88 -15.04 -4.53
N ARG A 198 1.41 -13.87 -4.98
CA ARG A 198 0.23 -13.78 -5.86
C ARG A 198 0.43 -14.38 -7.25
N LYS A 199 1.66 -14.52 -7.74
CA LYS A 199 1.93 -15.26 -8.97
C LYS A 199 1.77 -16.76 -8.73
N GLY A 200 2.27 -17.29 -7.60
CA GLY A 200 2.10 -18.69 -7.22
C GLY A 200 0.64 -19.10 -7.06
N VAL A 201 -0.16 -18.29 -6.34
CA VAL A 201 -1.60 -18.55 -6.13
C VAL A 201 -2.40 -18.62 -7.45
N LYS A 202 -1.97 -17.92 -8.51
CA LYS A 202 -2.66 -17.95 -9.81
C LYS A 202 -2.36 -19.21 -10.63
N SER A 203 -1.35 -19.99 -10.27
CA SER A 203 -0.98 -21.21 -10.99
C SER A 203 -1.70 -22.46 -10.46
N GLU A 204 -2.41 -22.35 -9.33
CA GLU A 204 -3.06 -23.48 -8.64
C GLU A 204 -4.60 -23.52 -8.82
N GLY A 205 -5.17 -22.65 -9.65
CA GLY A 205 -6.63 -22.59 -9.91
C GLY A 205 -6.95 -22.30 -11.36
#